data_AF-A0A149TLG9-F1
#
_entry.id   AF-A0A149TLG9-F1
#
_cell.length_a   1.000
_cell.length_b   1.000
_cell.length_c   1.000
_cell.angle_alpha   90.00
_cell.angle_beta   90.00
_cell.angle_gamma   90.00
#
_symmetry.space_group_name_H-M   'P 1'
#
loop_
_entity.id
_entity.type
_entity.pdbx_description
1 polymer ?
#
loop_
_entity_poly.entity_id
_entity_poly.type
_entity_poly.pdbx_seq_one_letter_code
_entity_poly.pdbx_strand_id
1 'polypeptide(L)'
;MLFEILIHQTKSIATALRGADYGEQTMHILNNFPEYASIPLITQRFNISRSGIYRMLSQGDIQAVKVGRSTRIVARSVEAYFARLPRLGVAA
;
A
#
# COMPACT_ATOMS: atom_id res chain seq x y z
N MET A 1 25.51 8.72 -7.82
CA MET A 1 26.28 7.56 -7.30
C MET A 1 25.47 6.62 -6.39
N LEU A 2 24.43 7.07 -5.68
CA LEU A 2 23.55 6.18 -4.90
C LEU A 2 22.41 5.52 -5.72
N PHE A 3 22.09 6.05 -6.91
CA PHE A 3 21.01 5.55 -7.76
C PHE A 3 21.39 4.27 -8.55
N GLU A 4 22.67 4.11 -8.91
CA GLU A 4 23.20 2.94 -9.64
C GLU A 4 23.29 1.67 -8.78
N ILE A 5 23.51 1.82 -7.46
CA ILE A 5 23.62 0.70 -6.52
C ILE A 5 22.26 0.02 -6.32
N LEU A 6 21.17 0.78 -6.36
CA LEU A 6 19.81 0.26 -6.19
C LEU A 6 19.40 -0.62 -7.39
N ILE A 7 19.84 -0.28 -8.60
CA ILE A 7 19.58 -1.07 -9.81
C ILE A 7 20.49 -2.31 -9.89
N HIS A 8 21.68 -2.28 -9.27
CA HIS A 8 22.57 -3.46 -9.24
C HIS A 8 22.09 -4.56 -8.28
N GLN A 9 21.44 -4.20 -7.17
CA GLN A 9 20.83 -5.19 -6.25
C GLN A 9 19.62 -5.90 -6.86
N THR A 10 18.84 -5.26 -7.74
CA THR A 10 17.69 -5.90 -8.40
C THR A 10 18.12 -6.88 -9.50
N LYS A 11 19.21 -6.59 -10.21
CA LYS A 11 19.77 -7.46 -11.26
C LYS A 11 20.32 -8.78 -10.72
N SER A 12 20.89 -8.78 -9.51
CA SER A 12 21.38 -9.99 -8.84
C SER A 12 20.25 -10.97 -8.50
N ILE A 13 19.12 -10.45 -8.03
CA ILE A 13 17.91 -11.24 -7.70
C ILE A 13 17.27 -11.77 -8.98
N ALA A 14 17.21 -10.95 -10.05
CA ALA A 14 16.67 -11.36 -11.35
C ALA A 14 17.52 -12.44 -12.07
N THR A 15 18.84 -12.46 -11.84
CA THR A 15 19.75 -13.45 -12.48
C THR A 15 19.75 -14.80 -11.76
N ALA A 16 19.48 -14.84 -10.45
CA ALA A 16 19.41 -16.06 -9.66
C ALA A 16 18.11 -16.88 -9.90
N LEU A 17 17.05 -16.25 -10.42
CA LEU A 17 15.74 -16.85 -10.66
C LEU A 17 15.56 -17.28 -12.13
N ARG A 18 16.52 -18.03 -12.68
CA ARG A 18 16.44 -18.59 -14.03
C ARG A 18 15.41 -19.72 -14.07
N GLY A 19 14.13 -19.35 -14.15
CA GLY A 19 12.99 -20.23 -14.38
C GLY A 19 11.86 -19.39 -14.94
N ALA A 20 11.34 -19.76 -16.12
CA ALA A 20 10.43 -18.96 -16.94
C ALA A 20 9.05 -18.67 -16.32
N ASP A 21 8.75 -19.21 -15.14
CA ASP A 21 7.41 -19.19 -14.55
C ASP A 21 7.17 -18.05 -13.54
N TYR A 22 8.19 -17.24 -13.20
CA TYR A 22 8.04 -16.12 -12.27
C TYR A 22 7.49 -14.85 -12.93
N GLY A 23 7.52 -14.71 -14.25
CA GLY A 23 7.14 -13.47 -14.95
C GLY A 23 5.70 -13.03 -14.68
N GLU A 24 4.77 -13.99 -14.62
CA GLU A 24 3.35 -13.70 -14.38
C GLU A 24 2.99 -13.65 -12.89
N GLN A 25 3.55 -14.57 -12.09
CA GLN A 25 3.29 -14.63 -10.65
C GLN A 25 3.90 -13.46 -9.89
N THR A 26 5.11 -13.02 -10.26
CA THR A 26 5.74 -11.85 -9.65
C THR A 26 4.97 -10.59 -10.00
N MET A 27 4.51 -10.43 -11.24
CA MET A 27 3.63 -9.31 -11.64
C MET A 27 2.32 -9.34 -10.86
N HIS A 28 1.72 -10.51 -10.62
CA HIS A 28 0.50 -10.64 -9.83
C HIS A 28 0.70 -10.26 -8.34
N ILE A 29 1.82 -10.66 -7.73
CA ILE A 29 2.15 -10.28 -6.34
C ILE A 29 2.52 -8.80 -6.21
N LEU A 30 3.18 -8.22 -7.22
CA LEU A 30 3.48 -6.79 -7.27
C LEU A 30 2.24 -5.93 -7.52
N ASN A 31 1.24 -6.47 -8.23
CA ASN A 31 0.00 -5.75 -8.55
C ASN A 31 -1.01 -5.76 -7.39
N ASN A 32 -0.94 -6.72 -6.46
CA ASN A 32 -1.91 -6.80 -5.38
C ASN A 32 -1.49 -5.95 -4.17
N PHE A 33 -2.31 -4.99 -3.78
CA PHE A 33 -2.07 -4.21 -2.56
C PHE A 33 -2.35 -5.08 -1.33
N PRO A 34 -1.48 -5.08 -0.30
CA PRO A 34 -1.67 -5.95 0.86
C PRO A 34 -2.93 -5.56 1.64
N GLU A 35 -3.67 -6.57 2.14
CA GLU A 35 -4.87 -6.36 2.96
C GLU A 35 -4.57 -5.55 4.24
N TYR A 36 -3.39 -5.77 4.83
CA TYR A 36 -2.91 -5.07 6.02
C TYR A 36 -1.61 -4.34 5.72
N ALA A 37 -1.66 -3.03 5.68
CA ALA A 37 -0.54 -2.19 5.28
C ALA A 37 0.01 -1.36 6.44
N SER A 38 1.28 -1.00 6.38
CA SER A 38 1.86 -0.04 7.32
C SER A 38 1.30 1.37 7.04
N ILE A 39 1.32 2.24 8.05
CA ILE A 39 0.94 3.65 7.88
C ILE A 39 1.74 4.30 6.72
N PRO A 40 3.08 4.17 6.63
CA PRO A 40 3.83 4.71 5.50
C PRO A 40 3.35 4.20 4.12
N LEU A 41 3.03 2.92 4.00
CA LEU A 41 2.55 2.36 2.73
C LEU A 41 1.17 2.92 2.35
N ILE A 42 0.27 3.10 3.32
CA ILE A 42 -1.03 3.76 3.10
C ILE A 42 -0.83 5.22 2.68
N THR A 43 0.07 5.96 3.35
CA THR A 43 0.34 7.35 2.97
C THR A 43 0.81 7.46 1.52
N GLN A 44 1.69 6.54 1.10
CA GLN A 44 2.20 6.50 -0.27
C GLN A 44 1.13 6.10 -1.28
N ARG A 45 0.28 5.11 -0.96
CA ARG A 45 -0.72 4.58 -1.89
C ARG A 45 -1.90 5.51 -2.09
N PHE A 46 -2.44 6.09 -1.01
CA PHE A 46 -3.68 6.86 -1.04
C PHE A 46 -3.46 8.37 -0.93
N ASN A 47 -2.20 8.83 -0.87
CA ASN A 47 -1.82 10.23 -0.70
C ASN A 47 -2.49 10.91 0.51
N ILE A 48 -2.61 10.18 1.61
CA ILE A 48 -3.16 10.67 2.88
C ILE A 48 -1.98 10.98 3.80
N SER A 49 -1.99 12.10 4.50
CA SER A 49 -0.97 12.40 5.52
C SER A 49 -1.11 11.46 6.73
N ARG A 50 -0.03 11.26 7.49
CA ARG A 50 -0.10 10.47 8.74
C ARG A 50 -1.09 11.06 9.74
N SER A 51 -1.14 12.38 9.86
CA SER A 51 -2.12 13.07 10.70
C SER A 51 -3.55 12.84 10.22
N GLY A 52 -3.78 12.82 8.90
CA GLY A 52 -5.05 12.42 8.30
C GLY A 52 -5.45 10.99 8.66
N ILE A 53 -4.52 10.04 8.54
CA ILE A 53 -4.75 8.64 8.94
C ILE A 53 -5.15 8.53 10.42
N TYR A 54 -4.42 9.19 11.32
CA TYR A 54 -4.76 9.16 12.75
C TYR A 54 -6.12 9.80 13.06
N ARG A 55 -6.45 10.89 12.37
CA ARG A 55 -7.77 11.53 12.48
C ARG A 55 -8.88 10.58 12.01
N MET A 56 -8.73 9.97 10.85
CA MET A 56 -9.70 9.01 10.31
C MET A 56 -9.87 7.80 11.24
N LEU A 57 -8.78 7.30 11.85
CA LEU A 57 -8.85 6.26 12.88
C LEU A 57 -9.65 6.72 14.11
N SER A 58 -9.42 7.94 14.61
CA SER A 58 -10.17 8.47 15.75
C SER A 58 -11.66 8.71 15.47
N GLN A 59 -12.01 8.96 14.20
CA GLN A 59 -13.38 9.16 13.75
C GLN A 59 -14.09 7.84 13.44
N GLY A 60 -13.37 6.70 13.44
CA GLY A 60 -13.90 5.41 13.03
C GLY A 60 -14.09 5.26 11.51
N ASP A 61 -13.51 6.17 10.73
CA ASP A 61 -13.64 6.20 9.27
C ASP A 61 -12.88 5.07 8.58
N ILE A 62 -11.78 4.62 9.20
CA ILE A 62 -10.96 3.49 8.74
C ILE A 62 -10.58 2.61 9.93
N GLN A 63 -10.14 1.39 9.64
CA GLN A 63 -9.82 0.38 10.65
C GLN A 63 -8.31 0.11 10.70
N ALA A 64 -7.84 -0.24 11.89
CA ALA A 64 -6.49 -0.72 12.11
C ALA A 64 -6.45 -1.90 13.08
N VAL A 65 -5.43 -2.74 12.93
CA VAL A 65 -5.13 -3.86 13.82
C VAL A 65 -3.79 -3.61 14.50
N LYS A 66 -3.73 -3.87 15.81
CA LYS A 66 -2.48 -3.83 16.58
C LYS A 66 -1.79 -5.20 16.49
N VAL A 67 -0.54 -5.22 16.05
CA VAL A 67 0.29 -6.43 16.02
C VAL A 67 1.57 -6.15 16.81
N GLY A 68 1.58 -6.56 18.08
CA GLY A 68 2.63 -6.21 19.04
C GLY A 68 2.84 -4.69 19.12
N ARG A 69 4.07 -4.23 18.87
CA ARG A 69 4.40 -2.80 18.84
C ARG A 69 3.97 -2.08 17.56
N SER A 70 3.63 -2.82 16.51
CA SER A 70 3.22 -2.26 15.22
C SER A 70 1.71 -2.02 15.13
N THR A 71 1.32 -1.09 14.28
CA THR A 71 -0.06 -0.89 13.83
C THR A 71 -0.14 -1.16 12.34
N ARG A 72 -1.20 -1.82 11.90
CA ARG A 72 -1.49 -2.11 10.49
C ARG A 72 -2.86 -1.57 10.13
N ILE A 73 -2.97 -0.85 9.03
CA ILE A 73 -4.22 -0.34 8.50
C ILE A 73 -4.86 -1.42 7.64
N VAL A 74 -6.17 -1.59 7.79
CA VAL A 74 -6.95 -2.50 6.94
C VAL A 74 -7.24 -1.78 5.62
N ALA A 75 -6.54 -2.16 4.54
CA ALA A 75 -6.57 -1.44 3.26
C ALA A 75 -7.99 -1.28 2.69
N ARG A 76 -8.79 -2.36 2.73
CA ARG A 76 -10.19 -2.34 2.29
C ARG A 76 -11.06 -1.30 3.03
N SER A 77 -10.74 -0.97 4.28
CA SER A 77 -11.49 0.05 5.03
C SER A 77 -11.21 1.46 4.50
N VAL A 78 -9.98 1.70 4.02
CA VAL A 78 -9.62 2.96 3.35
C VAL A 78 -10.35 3.03 2.02
N GLU A 79 -10.32 1.97 1.21
CA GLU A 79 -11.06 1.93 -0.07
C GLU A 79 -12.56 2.15 0.12
N ALA A 80 -13.18 1.51 1.12
CA ALA A 80 -14.57 1.72 1.47
C ALA A 80 -14.86 3.17 1.90
N TYR A 81 -13.94 3.80 2.63
CA TYR A 81 -14.04 5.22 2.98
C TYR A 81 -14.04 6.11 1.73
N PHE A 82 -13.15 5.88 0.77
CA PHE A 82 -13.15 6.65 -0.48
C PHE A 82 -14.41 6.42 -1.30
N ALA A 83 -14.91 5.18 -1.36
CA ALA A 83 -16.11 4.83 -2.12
C ALA A 83 -17.37 5.55 -1.62
N ARG A 84 -17.44 5.91 -0.32
CA ARG A 84 -18.56 6.66 0.26
C ARG A 84 -18.43 8.19 0.20
N LEU A 85 -17.29 8.72 -0.26
CA LEU A 85 -17.10 10.16 -0.37
C LEU A 85 -17.94 10.72 -1.54
N PRO A 86 -18.53 11.92 -1.39
CA PRO A 86 -19.22 12.57 -2.49
C PRO A 86 -18.24 12.85 -3.63
N ARG A 87 -18.67 12.56 -4.87
CA ARG A 87 -17.87 12.84 -6.06
C ARG A 87 -17.97 14.32 -6.38
N LEU A 88 -16.83 15.00 -6.47
CA LEU A 88 -16.79 16.38 -6.92
C LEU A 88 -17.33 16.46 -8.36
N GLY A 89 -18.24 17.40 -8.62
CA GLY A 89 -18.76 17.66 -9.96
C GLY A 89 -19.92 16.77 -10.44
N VAL A 90 -20.39 15.83 -9.61
CA VAL A 90 -21.67 15.16 -9.85
C VAL A 90 -22.74 15.96 -9.12
N ALA A 91 -23.59 16.68 -9.86
CA ALA A 91 -24.75 17.35 -9.28
C ALA A 91 -25.62 16.30 -8.56
N ALA A 92 -26.06 16.64 -7.35
CA ALA A 92 -26.95 15.82 -6.53
C ALA A 92 -28.30 15.59 -7.22
#